data_AF-A0A388P2L8-F1
#
_entry.id   AF-A0A388P2L8-F1
#
_cell.length_a   1.000
_cell.length_b   1.000
_cell.length_c   1.000
_cell.angle_alpha   90.00
_cell.angle_beta   90.00
_cell.angle_gamma   90.00
#
_symmetry.space_group_name_H-M   'P 1'
#
loop_
_entity.id
_entity.type
_entity.pdbx_description
1 polymer ?
#
loop_
_entity_poly.entity_id
_entity_poly.type
_entity_poly.pdbx_seq_one_letter_code
_entity_poly.pdbx_strand_id
1 'polypeptide(L)'
;MSEVKRITHHINGAYWTESATRSGDVYNPATGRVTAKVDFATPELIDHGVKVAKKAQEQWAQASLAKRVQVLFAFREILNARKEEVAKLITAEHGKVLSDALGEVTRGLEVVEFACGIPHLLKGAYSEGASTNIDVYSIRQPLGVCAIISPFNFPAMVPMWFFPIAIAAGNAVLSSQVRKIHLLLISLQNSGKRQVFLMEYLMLSMAIKLQ
;
A
#
# COMPACT_ATOMS: atom_id res chain seq x y z
N MET A 1 14.59 15.56 -27.20
CA MET A 1 13.57 15.76 -26.14
C MET A 1 13.65 14.55 -25.23
N SER A 2 13.79 14.72 -23.91
CA SER A 2 13.78 13.59 -22.97
C SER A 2 12.43 12.88 -23.04
N GLU A 3 12.44 11.55 -23.13
CA GLU A 3 11.24 10.72 -23.12
C GLU A 3 10.40 11.01 -21.86
N VAL A 4 9.11 11.29 -22.03
CA VAL A 4 8.21 11.56 -20.91
C VAL A 4 7.93 10.24 -20.21
N LYS A 5 8.33 10.13 -18.94
CA LYS A 5 8.18 8.91 -18.14
C LYS A 5 6.71 8.49 -18.03
N ARG A 6 6.39 7.23 -18.28
CA ARG A 6 5.06 6.65 -18.05
C ARG A 6 4.94 6.13 -16.62
N ILE A 7 3.81 6.44 -15.97
CA ILE A 7 3.41 5.91 -14.66
C ILE A 7 2.16 5.07 -14.91
N THR A 8 2.26 3.78 -14.59
CA THR A 8 1.23 2.78 -14.88
C THR A 8 0.80 2.06 -13.60
N HIS A 9 -0.20 1.21 -13.70
CA HIS A 9 -0.72 0.44 -12.58
C HIS A 9 0.25 -0.68 -12.19
N HIS A 10 0.26 -1.05 -10.91
CA HIS A 10 1.00 -2.21 -10.40
C HIS A 10 0.02 -3.24 -9.86
N ILE A 11 -0.09 -4.40 -10.51
CA ILE A 11 -1.06 -5.45 -10.23
C ILE A 11 -0.29 -6.77 -10.11
N ASN A 12 -0.54 -7.52 -9.04
CA ASN A 12 0.04 -8.86 -8.81
C ASN A 12 1.58 -8.90 -8.79
N GLY A 13 2.22 -7.85 -8.28
CA GLY A 13 3.70 -7.79 -8.27
C GLY A 13 4.32 -7.38 -9.61
N ALA A 14 3.51 -6.95 -10.59
CA ALA A 14 4.00 -6.53 -11.90
C ALA A 14 3.40 -5.20 -12.35
N TYR A 15 4.18 -4.45 -13.13
CA TYR A 15 3.69 -3.24 -13.81
C TYR A 15 2.77 -3.63 -14.98
N TRP A 16 1.69 -2.88 -15.13
CA TRP A 16 0.76 -3.01 -16.23
C TRP A 16 1.40 -2.55 -17.53
N THR A 17 1.48 -3.45 -18.52
CA THR A 17 2.22 -3.23 -19.77
C THR A 17 1.34 -2.66 -20.87
N GLU A 18 0.05 -3.01 -20.90
CA GLU A 18 -0.87 -2.57 -21.95
C GLU A 18 -1.08 -1.06 -21.92
N SER A 19 -1.25 -0.44 -23.08
CA SER A 19 -1.47 1.00 -23.21
C SER A 19 -2.77 1.45 -22.51
N ALA A 20 -2.72 2.57 -21.81
CA ALA A 20 -3.92 3.16 -21.23
C ALA A 20 -4.73 3.91 -22.29
N THR A 21 -6.06 3.80 -22.20
CA THR A 21 -6.99 4.56 -23.05
C THR A 21 -7.02 6.04 -22.68
N ARG A 22 -6.73 6.38 -21.42
CA ARG A 22 -6.66 7.74 -20.89
C ARG A 22 -5.43 7.90 -20.01
N SER A 23 -4.80 9.06 -20.11
CA SER A 23 -3.69 9.46 -19.24
C SER A 23 -3.77 10.94 -18.88
N GLY A 24 -3.06 11.35 -17.84
CA GLY A 24 -2.92 12.74 -17.43
C GLY A 24 -1.47 13.15 -17.23
N ASP A 25 -1.17 14.42 -17.44
CA ASP A 25 0.16 14.96 -17.19
C ASP A 25 0.42 15.10 -15.68
N VAL A 26 1.66 14.76 -15.29
CA VAL A 26 2.23 15.04 -13.98
C VAL A 26 3.20 16.18 -14.14
N TYR A 27 2.99 17.24 -13.36
CA TYR A 27 3.77 18.45 -13.42
C TYR A 27 4.77 18.50 -12.27
N ASN A 28 5.94 19.08 -12.52
CA ASN A 28 6.75 19.62 -11.45
C ASN A 28 6.14 20.96 -11.01
N PRO A 29 5.61 21.08 -9.78
CA PRO A 29 4.87 22.26 -9.35
C PRO A 29 5.76 23.52 -9.21
N ALA A 30 7.08 23.36 -9.05
CA ALA A 30 8.00 24.49 -8.96
C ALA A 30 8.35 25.11 -10.32
N THR A 31 8.19 24.36 -11.42
CA THR A 31 8.60 24.79 -12.78
C THR A 31 7.44 24.82 -13.77
N GLY A 32 6.30 24.21 -13.45
CA GLY A 32 5.17 24.04 -14.36
C GLY A 32 5.41 23.06 -15.52
N ARG A 33 6.57 22.40 -15.57
CA ARG A 33 6.92 21.47 -16.67
C ARG A 33 6.34 20.08 -16.42
N VAL A 34 5.92 19.42 -17.50
CA VAL A 34 5.51 18.01 -17.46
C VAL A 34 6.75 17.13 -17.21
N THR A 35 6.67 16.26 -16.21
CA THR A 35 7.74 15.32 -15.84
C THR A 35 7.38 13.86 -16.13
N ALA A 36 6.09 13.55 -16.19
CA ALA A 36 5.59 12.22 -16.48
C ALA A 36 4.16 12.26 -17.01
N LYS A 37 3.70 11.14 -17.57
CA LYS A 37 2.28 10.86 -17.84
C LYS A 37 1.83 9.71 -16.97
N VAL A 38 0.63 9.84 -16.40
CA VAL A 38 0.03 8.80 -15.59
C VAL A 38 -1.22 8.22 -16.21
N ASP A 39 -1.29 6.91 -16.21
CA ASP A 39 -2.42 6.14 -16.74
C ASP A 39 -3.62 6.21 -15.80
N PHE A 40 -4.80 6.42 -16.38
CA PHE A 40 -6.08 6.32 -15.67
C PHE A 40 -6.66 4.94 -15.91
N ALA A 41 -6.96 4.23 -14.83
CA ALA A 41 -7.56 2.91 -14.95
C ALA A 41 -8.96 3.01 -15.53
N THR A 42 -9.32 2.03 -16.35
CA THR A 42 -10.70 1.82 -16.79
C THR A 42 -11.46 0.99 -15.74
N PRO A 43 -12.81 0.98 -15.78
CA PRO A 43 -13.60 0.08 -14.95
C PRO A 43 -13.17 -1.39 -15.08
N GLU A 44 -12.84 -1.85 -16.29
CA GLU A 44 -12.43 -3.22 -16.56
C GLU A 44 -11.09 -3.56 -15.89
N LEU A 45 -10.16 -2.60 -15.86
CA LEU A 45 -8.88 -2.78 -15.18
C LEU A 45 -9.05 -2.79 -13.65
N ILE A 46 -9.97 -1.97 -13.13
CA ILE A 46 -10.33 -2.02 -11.70
C ILE A 46 -10.93 -3.38 -11.35
N ASP A 47 -11.87 -3.89 -12.16
CA ASP A 47 -12.48 -5.20 -11.97
C ASP A 47 -11.45 -6.33 -12.03
N HIS A 48 -10.50 -6.25 -12.98
CA HIS A 48 -9.37 -7.17 -13.03
C HIS A 48 -8.57 -7.13 -11.73
N GLY A 49 -8.23 -5.92 -11.26
CA GLY A 49 -7.56 -5.73 -9.98
C GLY A 49 -8.31 -6.34 -8.80
N VAL A 50 -9.63 -6.10 -8.69
CA VAL A 50 -10.48 -6.68 -7.64
C VAL A 50 -10.44 -8.20 -7.67
N LYS A 51 -10.54 -8.83 -8.85
CA LYS A 51 -10.48 -10.29 -8.99
C LYS A 51 -9.15 -10.86 -8.49
N VAL A 52 -8.03 -10.22 -8.86
CA VAL A 52 -6.70 -10.66 -8.41
C VAL A 52 -6.55 -10.43 -6.90
N ALA A 53 -6.98 -9.28 -6.38
CA ALA A 53 -6.95 -8.96 -4.95
C ALA A 53 -7.75 -9.96 -4.13
N LYS A 54 -8.94 -10.37 -4.60
CA LYS A 54 -9.77 -11.37 -3.92
C LYS A 54 -9.05 -12.72 -3.80
N LYS A 55 -8.47 -13.21 -4.90
CA LYS A 55 -7.71 -14.47 -4.89
C LYS A 55 -6.50 -14.43 -3.95
N ALA A 56 -5.76 -13.32 -3.94
CA ALA A 56 -4.64 -13.15 -3.02
C ALA A 56 -5.12 -13.05 -1.55
N GLN A 57 -6.25 -12.39 -1.32
CA GLN A 57 -6.83 -12.22 0.00
C GLN A 57 -7.24 -13.54 0.63
N GLU A 58 -7.82 -14.46 -0.14
CA GLU A 58 -8.20 -15.79 0.33
C GLU A 58 -7.00 -16.52 0.95
N GLN A 59 -5.82 -16.42 0.34
CA GLN A 59 -4.58 -17.00 0.87
C GLN A 59 -4.03 -16.19 2.05
N TRP A 60 -4.02 -14.86 1.95
CA TRP A 60 -3.50 -13.97 2.98
C TRP A 60 -4.29 -14.03 4.30
N ALA A 61 -5.62 -14.21 4.21
CA ALA A 61 -6.50 -14.38 5.35
C ALA A 61 -6.24 -15.67 6.15
N GLN A 62 -5.62 -16.68 5.52
CA GLN A 62 -5.21 -17.92 6.18
C GLN A 62 -3.78 -17.85 6.74
N ALA A 63 -2.99 -16.85 6.34
CA ALA A 63 -1.65 -16.65 6.91
C ALA A 63 -1.75 -16.36 8.41
N SER A 64 -0.88 -16.99 9.21
CA SER A 64 -0.83 -16.80 10.66
C SER A 64 -0.50 -15.35 11.04
N LEU A 65 -0.95 -14.91 12.21
CA LEU A 65 -0.63 -13.57 12.73
C LEU A 65 0.89 -13.33 12.80
N ALA A 66 1.67 -14.36 13.16
CA ALA A 66 3.13 -14.28 13.16
C ALA A 66 3.71 -13.97 11.77
N LYS A 67 3.22 -14.64 10.72
CA LYS A 67 3.64 -14.38 9.34
C LYS A 67 3.28 -12.96 8.91
N ARG A 68 2.07 -12.49 9.24
CA ARG A 68 1.64 -11.12 8.91
C ARG A 68 2.50 -10.05 9.60
N VAL A 69 2.84 -10.28 10.87
CA VAL A 69 3.73 -9.38 11.63
C VAL A 69 5.14 -9.34 11.07
N GLN A 70 5.71 -10.48 10.69
CA GLN A 70 7.04 -10.53 10.04
C GLN A 70 7.09 -9.67 8.77
N VAL A 71 6.01 -9.70 7.97
CA VAL A 71 5.86 -8.88 6.77
C VAL A 71 5.85 -7.38 7.11
N LEU A 72 5.14 -6.99 8.17
CA LEU A 72 5.08 -5.59 8.62
C LEU A 72 6.42 -5.11 9.19
N PHE A 73 7.12 -5.92 9.97
CA PHE A 73 8.47 -5.57 10.44
C PHE A 73 9.44 -5.41 9.27
N ALA A 74 9.41 -6.30 8.28
CA ALA A 74 10.23 -6.15 7.08
C ALA A 74 9.93 -4.83 6.35
N PHE A 75 8.65 -4.50 6.18
CA PHE A 75 8.23 -3.23 5.59
C PHE A 75 8.71 -2.02 6.40
N ARG A 76 8.55 -2.06 7.73
CA ARG A 76 9.02 -1.03 8.67
C ARG A 76 10.51 -0.75 8.50
N GLU A 77 11.35 -1.79 8.45
CA GLU A 77 12.80 -1.63 8.30
C GLU A 77 13.18 -1.01 6.96
N ILE A 78 12.54 -1.46 5.87
CA ILE A 78 12.77 -0.91 4.53
C ILE A 78 12.35 0.58 4.50
N LEU A 79 11.18 0.91 5.04
CA LEU A 79 10.68 2.28 5.05
C LEU A 79 11.58 3.19 5.87
N ASN A 80 11.99 2.77 7.07
CA ASN A 80 12.90 3.57 7.89
C ASN A 80 14.26 3.77 7.20
N ALA A 81 14.83 2.73 6.58
CA ALA A 81 16.11 2.81 5.89
C ALA A 81 16.08 3.73 4.66
N ARG A 82 14.90 3.96 4.07
CA ARG A 82 14.75 4.70 2.81
C ARG A 82 13.94 5.99 2.92
N LYS A 83 13.51 6.38 4.12
CA LYS A 83 12.59 7.51 4.33
C LYS A 83 13.07 8.82 3.69
N GLU A 84 14.37 9.07 3.61
CA GLU A 84 14.92 10.26 2.96
C GLU A 84 14.77 10.23 1.43
N GLU A 85 14.93 9.07 0.80
CA GLU A 85 14.71 8.91 -0.63
C GLU A 85 13.23 9.06 -0.97
N VAL A 86 12.37 8.47 -0.15
CA VAL A 86 10.91 8.63 -0.23
C VAL A 86 10.57 10.12 -0.10
N ALA A 87 11.10 10.83 0.90
CA ALA A 87 10.88 12.26 1.08
C ALA A 87 11.33 13.10 -0.14
N LYS A 88 12.49 12.80 -0.74
CA LYS A 88 12.97 13.48 -1.96
C LYS A 88 12.01 13.32 -3.13
N LEU A 89 11.40 12.13 -3.28
CA LEU A 89 10.38 11.89 -4.31
C LEU A 89 9.11 12.73 -4.05
N ILE A 90 8.63 12.82 -2.79
CA ILE A 90 7.49 13.69 -2.45
C ILE A 90 7.81 15.12 -2.82
N THR A 91 8.98 15.63 -2.47
CA THR A 91 9.37 17.00 -2.80
C THR A 91 9.40 17.22 -4.32
N ALA A 92 9.93 16.28 -5.10
CA ALA A 92 10.02 16.42 -6.55
C ALA A 92 8.64 16.48 -7.25
N GLU A 93 7.64 15.77 -6.72
CA GLU A 93 6.30 15.66 -7.33
C GLU A 93 5.27 16.59 -6.72
N HIS A 94 5.28 16.74 -5.39
CA HIS A 94 4.31 17.54 -4.65
C HIS A 94 4.81 18.98 -4.44
N GLY A 95 6.12 19.21 -4.43
CA GLY A 95 6.70 20.55 -4.24
C GLY A 95 6.81 21.01 -2.79
N LYS A 96 6.44 20.17 -1.80
CA LYS A 96 6.66 20.51 -0.39
C LYS A 96 8.14 20.42 -0.03
N VAL A 97 8.59 21.25 0.92
CA VAL A 97 9.98 21.24 1.38
C VAL A 97 10.37 19.87 1.95
N LEU A 98 11.66 19.51 1.84
CA LEU A 98 12.14 18.17 2.19
C LEU A 98 11.89 17.81 3.67
N SER A 99 11.96 18.77 4.58
CA SER A 99 11.65 18.58 6.00
C SER A 99 10.19 18.16 6.22
N ASP A 100 9.25 18.79 5.52
CA ASP A 100 7.83 18.46 5.61
C ASP A 100 7.54 17.09 5.00
N ALA A 101 8.17 16.78 3.87
CA ALA A 101 8.10 15.46 3.25
C ALA A 101 8.66 14.37 4.18
N LEU A 102 9.78 14.60 4.85
CA LEU A 102 10.37 13.65 5.79
C LEU A 102 9.47 13.46 7.02
N GLY A 103 8.88 14.53 7.56
CA GLY A 103 7.91 14.47 8.65
C GLY A 103 6.65 13.69 8.26
N GLU A 104 6.19 13.82 7.02
CA GLU A 104 5.10 13.00 6.48
C GLU A 104 5.44 11.50 6.46
N VAL A 105 6.59 11.13 5.89
CA VAL A 105 7.02 9.72 5.82
C VAL A 105 7.18 9.13 7.22
N THR A 106 7.73 9.91 8.15
CA THR A 106 7.93 9.50 9.55
C THR A 106 6.59 9.23 10.24
N ARG A 107 5.58 10.11 10.08
CA ARG A 107 4.23 9.87 10.63
C ARG A 107 3.53 8.66 10.00
N GLY A 108 3.80 8.38 8.72
CA GLY A 108 3.34 7.15 8.10
C GLY A 108 4.00 5.89 8.69
N LEU A 109 5.31 5.96 8.93
CA LEU A 109 6.10 4.90 9.57
C LEU A 109 5.60 4.58 10.99
N GLU A 110 5.19 5.58 11.77
CA GLU A 110 4.60 5.37 13.10
C GLU A 110 3.34 4.48 13.04
N VAL A 111 2.51 4.63 12.00
CA VAL A 111 1.33 3.75 11.81
C VAL A 111 1.74 2.33 11.42
N VAL A 112 2.82 2.17 10.66
CA VAL A 112 3.39 0.85 10.35
C VAL A 112 3.89 0.18 11.62
N GLU A 113 4.58 0.92 12.49
CA GLU A 113 5.05 0.43 13.79
C GLU A 113 3.89 0.03 14.69
N PHE A 114 2.81 0.82 14.72
CA PHE A 114 1.57 0.44 15.40
C PHE A 114 0.96 -0.85 14.82
N ALA A 115 0.96 -1.01 13.49
CA ALA A 115 0.45 -2.20 12.82
C ALA A 115 1.25 -3.47 13.16
N CYS A 116 2.53 -3.37 13.52
CA CYS A 116 3.30 -4.53 14.00
C CYS A 116 2.70 -5.15 15.30
N GLY A 117 1.92 -4.37 16.06
CA GLY A 117 1.16 -4.84 17.23
C GLY A 117 -0.12 -5.61 16.92
N ILE A 118 -0.40 -5.93 15.65
CA ILE A 118 -1.68 -6.53 15.22
C ILE A 118 -2.13 -7.79 15.99
N PRO A 119 -1.27 -8.70 16.49
CA PRO A 119 -1.75 -9.87 17.22
C PRO A 119 -2.49 -9.51 18.51
N HIS A 120 -2.08 -8.42 19.17
CA HIS A 120 -2.80 -7.90 20.31
C HIS A 120 -4.08 -7.17 19.88
N LEU A 121 -4.00 -6.35 18.82
CA LEU A 121 -5.11 -5.52 18.34
C LEU A 121 -6.29 -6.33 17.75
N LEU A 122 -6.06 -7.57 17.30
CA LEU A 122 -7.10 -8.45 16.77
C LEU A 122 -7.71 -9.39 17.81
N LYS A 123 -7.28 -9.34 19.07
CA LYS A 123 -7.92 -10.13 20.12
C LYS A 123 -9.42 -9.84 20.15
N GLY A 124 -10.20 -10.91 20.14
CA GLY A 124 -11.62 -10.86 20.44
C GLY A 124 -11.86 -10.71 21.94
N ALA A 125 -13.12 -10.81 22.33
CA ALA A 125 -13.53 -10.88 23.73
C ALA A 125 -14.04 -12.29 24.05
N TYR A 126 -13.92 -12.68 25.31
CA TYR A 126 -14.44 -13.94 25.86
C TYR A 126 -15.13 -13.65 27.18
N SER A 127 -16.32 -14.21 27.37
CA SER A 127 -17.09 -14.16 28.60
C SER A 127 -17.48 -15.59 28.98
N GLU A 128 -16.87 -16.07 30.06
CA GLU A 128 -17.23 -17.35 30.68
C GLU A 128 -18.55 -17.18 31.45
N GLY A 129 -19.45 -18.15 31.35
CA GLY A 129 -20.69 -18.16 32.14
C GLY A 129 -21.60 -16.96 31.88
N ALA A 130 -21.65 -16.49 30.62
CA ALA A 130 -22.61 -15.48 30.19
C ALA A 130 -24.06 -15.89 30.51
N SER A 131 -24.33 -17.19 30.58
CA SER A 131 -25.47 -17.78 31.27
C SER A 131 -25.11 -19.18 31.80
N THR A 132 -26.05 -19.85 32.47
CA THR A 132 -25.84 -21.21 32.99
C THR A 132 -25.40 -22.15 31.87
N ASN A 133 -24.16 -22.65 31.96
CA ASN A 133 -23.51 -23.49 30.95
C ASN A 133 -23.40 -22.86 29.55
N ILE A 134 -23.30 -21.53 29.47
CA ILE A 134 -23.15 -20.80 28.21
C ILE A 134 -21.98 -19.83 28.31
N ASP A 135 -20.98 -20.05 27.46
CA ASP A 135 -19.88 -19.11 27.20
C ASP A 135 -20.16 -18.32 25.91
N VAL A 136 -19.63 -17.09 25.84
CA VAL A 136 -19.77 -16.23 24.67
C VAL A 136 -18.39 -15.71 24.28
N TYR A 137 -18.09 -15.73 22.99
CA TYR A 137 -16.86 -15.15 22.46
C TYR A 137 -17.09 -14.40 21.15
N SER A 138 -16.18 -13.49 20.85
CA SER A 138 -16.13 -12.79 19.57
C SER A 138 -14.77 -13.01 18.92
N ILE A 139 -14.74 -12.95 17.60
CA ILE A 139 -13.52 -12.99 16.81
C ILE A 139 -13.51 -11.81 15.84
N ARG A 140 -12.33 -11.26 15.55
CA ARG A 140 -12.15 -10.23 14.53
C ARG A 140 -11.62 -10.89 13.26
N GLN A 141 -12.39 -10.82 12.19
CA GLN A 141 -12.06 -11.41 10.90
C GLN A 141 -11.82 -10.31 9.85
N PRO A 142 -10.96 -10.56 8.84
CA PRO A 142 -10.80 -9.63 7.72
C PRO A 142 -12.11 -9.47 6.95
N LEU A 143 -12.32 -8.28 6.38
CA LEU A 143 -13.48 -7.94 5.56
C LEU A 143 -13.35 -8.47 4.12
N GLY A 144 -12.11 -8.66 3.64
CA GLY A 144 -11.84 -9.06 2.27
C GLY A 144 -10.95 -8.05 1.56
N VAL A 145 -11.42 -7.53 0.43
CA VAL A 145 -10.69 -6.52 -0.35
C VAL A 145 -11.16 -5.12 0.05
N CYS A 146 -10.23 -4.29 0.51
CA CYS A 146 -10.50 -2.91 0.91
C CYS A 146 -9.98 -1.91 -0.14
N ALA A 147 -10.77 -0.91 -0.49
CA ALA A 147 -10.32 0.21 -1.33
C ALA A 147 -9.87 1.39 -0.46
N ILE A 148 -8.74 2.01 -0.81
CA ILE A 148 -8.20 3.22 -0.17
C ILE A 148 -8.11 4.29 -1.24
N ILE A 149 -8.84 5.39 -1.06
CA ILE A 149 -8.76 6.56 -1.95
C ILE A 149 -8.16 7.69 -1.14
N SER A 150 -6.92 8.06 -1.45
CA SER A 150 -6.19 9.09 -0.70
C SER A 150 -6.12 10.41 -1.48
N PRO A 151 -6.23 11.57 -0.79
CA PRO A 151 -6.02 12.88 -1.39
C PRO A 151 -4.56 13.08 -1.81
N PHE A 152 -4.30 14.14 -2.58
CA PHE A 152 -2.96 14.44 -3.09
C PHE A 152 -2.02 15.06 -2.05
N ASN A 153 -2.56 15.71 -1.01
CA ASN A 153 -1.80 16.59 -0.11
C ASN A 153 -0.82 15.84 0.81
N PHE A 154 -1.05 14.56 1.07
CA PHE A 154 -0.17 13.70 1.86
C PHE A 154 -0.07 12.30 1.21
N PRO A 155 0.69 12.18 0.11
CA PRO A 155 0.73 10.99 -0.74
C PRO A 155 1.41 9.77 -0.10
N ALA A 156 2.11 9.93 1.02
CA ALA A 156 2.67 8.84 1.82
C ALA A 156 1.85 8.59 3.09
N MET A 157 1.66 9.63 3.90
CA MET A 157 1.09 9.47 5.25
C MET A 157 -0.36 8.98 5.21
N VAL A 158 -1.23 9.59 4.39
CA VAL A 158 -2.66 9.24 4.41
C VAL A 158 -2.90 7.82 3.93
N PRO A 159 -2.29 7.32 2.83
CA PRO A 159 -2.36 5.90 2.52
C PRO A 159 -1.86 4.99 3.65
N MET A 160 -0.74 5.35 4.29
CA MET A 160 -0.16 4.60 5.40
C MET A 160 -1.04 4.58 6.66
N TRP A 161 -2.01 5.48 6.80
CA TRP A 161 -3.01 5.38 7.87
C TRP A 161 -3.90 4.14 7.73
N PHE A 162 -4.09 3.65 6.51
CA PHE A 162 -5.06 2.60 6.22
C PHE A 162 -4.41 1.28 5.83
N PHE A 163 -3.49 1.29 4.86
CA PHE A 163 -3.05 0.02 4.26
C PHE A 163 -2.26 -0.90 5.21
N PRO A 164 -1.37 -0.42 6.11
CA PRO A 164 -0.64 -1.31 7.01
C PRO A 164 -1.61 -2.05 7.92
N ILE A 165 -2.63 -1.35 8.44
CA ILE A 165 -3.65 -1.92 9.32
C ILE A 165 -4.54 -2.91 8.56
N ALA A 166 -5.00 -2.53 7.37
CA ALA A 166 -5.84 -3.39 6.54
C ALA A 166 -5.10 -4.69 6.17
N ILE A 167 -3.85 -4.60 5.72
CA ILE A 167 -2.99 -5.75 5.45
C ILE A 167 -2.80 -6.60 6.71
N ALA A 168 -2.43 -5.98 7.83
CA ALA A 168 -2.17 -6.66 9.09
C ALA A 168 -3.38 -7.50 9.53
N ALA A 169 -4.58 -6.92 9.38
CA ALA A 169 -5.85 -7.58 9.68
C ALA A 169 -6.22 -8.73 8.74
N GLY A 170 -5.50 -8.92 7.62
CA GLY A 170 -5.73 -10.01 6.65
C GLY A 170 -6.54 -9.61 5.42
N ASN A 171 -6.69 -8.31 5.18
CA ASN A 171 -7.34 -7.80 3.98
C ASN A 171 -6.32 -7.71 2.83
N ALA A 172 -6.80 -7.81 1.59
CA ALA A 172 -6.07 -7.27 0.45
C ALA A 172 -6.50 -5.82 0.22
N VAL A 173 -5.68 -5.04 -0.46
CA VAL A 173 -5.94 -3.61 -0.62
C VAL A 173 -5.84 -3.18 -2.08
N LEU A 174 -6.78 -2.35 -2.49
CA LEU A 174 -6.76 -1.56 -3.71
C LEU A 174 -6.50 -0.12 -3.31
N SER A 175 -5.40 0.49 -3.74
CA SER A 175 -5.14 1.90 -3.45
C SER A 175 -5.34 2.75 -4.69
N SER A 176 -5.95 3.91 -4.54
CA SER A 176 -5.95 4.97 -5.53
C SER A 176 -5.44 6.22 -4.84
N GLN A 177 -4.41 6.83 -5.40
CA GLN A 177 -4.04 8.20 -5.06
C GLN A 177 -4.62 9.11 -6.15
N VAL A 178 -4.99 10.35 -5.86
CA VAL A 178 -5.56 11.26 -6.89
C VAL A 178 -4.70 11.24 -8.16
N ARG A 179 -5.32 10.83 -9.29
CA ARG A 179 -4.74 10.56 -10.63
C ARG A 179 -3.94 9.27 -10.84
N LYS A 180 -3.81 8.38 -9.84
CA LYS A 180 -3.12 7.06 -9.93
C LYS A 180 -3.94 5.95 -9.28
N ILE A 181 -4.16 4.82 -9.94
CA ILE A 181 -4.59 3.58 -9.24
C ILE A 181 -3.35 2.71 -8.99
N HIS A 182 -3.03 2.44 -7.73
CA HIS A 182 -2.02 1.46 -7.30
C HIS A 182 -2.73 0.27 -6.64
N LEU A 183 -2.71 -0.89 -7.28
CA LEU A 183 -3.13 -2.09 -6.58
C LEU A 183 -2.10 -2.47 -5.52
N LEU A 184 -2.56 -2.60 -4.28
CA LEU A 184 -1.74 -3.07 -3.18
C LEU A 184 -1.95 -4.59 -3.05
N LEU A 185 -1.44 -5.32 -4.03
CA LEU A 185 -1.37 -6.77 -3.97
C LEU A 185 -0.10 -7.18 -3.25
N ILE A 186 -0.25 -7.74 -2.05
CA ILE A 186 0.76 -8.65 -1.50
C ILE A 186 0.69 -9.90 -2.38
N SER A 187 1.53 -9.94 -3.40
CA SER A 187 1.80 -11.14 -4.20
C SER A 187 3.20 -11.63 -3.86
N LEU A 188 3.31 -12.91 -3.49
CA LEU A 188 4.55 -13.59 -3.07
C LEU A 188 5.43 -14.04 -4.24
N GLN A 189 5.64 -13.21 -5.28
CA GLN A 189 6.48 -13.64 -6.42
C GLN A 189 7.43 -12.56 -6.97
N ASN A 190 8.66 -13.04 -7.22
CA ASN A 190 9.87 -12.40 -7.75
C ASN A 190 9.66 -11.42 -8.92
N SER A 191 10.42 -10.32 -8.92
CA SER A 191 11.31 -9.97 -10.05
C SER A 191 12.16 -8.75 -9.71
N GLY A 192 13.48 -8.88 -9.89
CA GLY A 192 14.41 -7.76 -9.81
C GLY A 192 14.22 -6.83 -11.00
N LYS A 193 13.91 -5.55 -10.75
CA LYS A 193 14.24 -4.40 -11.59
C LYS A 193 14.00 -3.09 -10.81
N ARG A 194 14.96 -2.18 -10.91
CA ARG A 194 15.01 -0.86 -10.25
C ARG A 194 14.30 0.19 -11.10
N GLN A 195 13.31 0.89 -10.53
CA GLN A 195 12.93 2.30 -10.72
C GLN A 195 11.54 2.51 -10.13
N VAL A 196 11.34 3.48 -9.21
CA VAL A 196 10.17 3.40 -8.32
C VAL A 196 9.61 4.74 -7.80
N PHE A 197 8.27 4.82 -7.63
CA PHE A 197 7.55 5.86 -6.86
C PHE A 197 7.31 5.46 -5.38
N LEU A 198 6.88 6.47 -4.63
CA LEU A 198 6.77 6.59 -3.16
C LEU A 198 6.25 5.38 -2.38
N MET A 199 5.21 4.70 -2.87
CA MET A 199 4.62 3.52 -2.22
C MET A 199 5.05 2.22 -2.93
N GLU A 200 5.32 2.30 -4.23
CA GLU A 200 5.83 1.22 -5.07
C GLU A 200 7.20 0.73 -4.57
N TYR A 201 8.07 1.60 -4.04
CA TYR A 201 9.44 1.24 -3.64
C TYR A 201 9.39 0.34 -2.42
N LEU A 202 8.63 0.78 -1.43
CA LEU A 202 8.53 0.13 -0.14
C LEU A 202 7.80 -1.21 -0.25
N MET A 203 6.84 -1.27 -1.16
CA MET A 203 6.04 -2.46 -1.48
C MET A 203 6.79 -3.52 -2.30
N LEU A 204 7.56 -3.14 -3.34
CA LEU A 204 8.36 -4.10 -4.13
C LEU A 204 9.37 -4.85 -3.25
N SER A 205 9.97 -4.15 -2.28
CA SER A 205 10.92 -4.75 -1.35
C SER A 205 10.29 -5.71 -0.33
N MET A 206 8.97 -5.68 -0.13
CA MET A 206 8.25 -6.70 0.66
C MET A 206 8.09 -8.01 -0.13
N ALA A 207 7.82 -7.93 -1.44
CA ALA A 207 7.67 -9.11 -2.30
C ALA A 207 8.99 -9.88 -2.49
N ILE A 208 10.13 -9.18 -2.46
CA ILE A 208 11.47 -9.75 -2.72
C ILE A 208 12.04 -10.54 -1.52
N LYS A 209 11.61 -10.26 -0.28
CA LYS A 209 12.17 -10.90 0.94
C LYS A 209 11.30 -11.97 1.59
N LEU A 210 10.21 -12.38 0.94
CA LEU A 210 9.31 -13.43 1.45
C LEU A 210 9.48 -14.79 0.76
N GLN A 211 10.62 -14.96 0.08
CA GLN A 211 11.18 -16.26 -0.33
C GLN A 211 12.29 -16.67 0.64
#